data_AF-A0AAF0PMF0-F1
#
_entry.id   AF-A0AAF0PMF0-F1
#
_cell.length_a   1.000
_cell.length_b   1.000
_cell.length_c   1.000
_cell.angle_alpha   90.00
_cell.angle_beta   90.00
_cell.angle_gamma   90.00
#
_symmetry.space_group_name_H-M   'P 1'
#
loop_
_entity.id
_entity.type
_entity.pdbx_description
1 polymer ?
#
loop_
_entity_poly.entity_id
_entity_poly.type
_entity_poly.pdbx_seq_one_letter_code
_entity_poly.pdbx_strand_id
1 'polypeptide(L)'
;MEDVEVPDYFLCPISMQLMRDPVTTSTGITYDRENIEKWLFKCKNTTCPITKQELLTMDLTPNHTLRRVIQSWCIMNSSHGVERIPTPKSQVTKSYVLKLLKEAMQSQEMQLSCLRKLKSIVHASESNKKCLQSCEVVDFLASIIMKQEVAFIQDSEFRISGRDTLLQKVVPSDIVSPKDSESYKLSCDNSQTPLVLEYFTTKASDEALDILFHLNPSDETLKKFVSKDNGDELFLDSLLYFLKCENYQSRDYAIMLLKSAFNVADPCQLIGAKQEYFKEILLFLNNKLISQQATKASLKLLVELCPWGRNRIKAIEVGAISTLIELLLDTIERRSCELILTILHQLCSCAEGRAELLNHGAGIAIVSKKILRVSQVASDRGVRILCSISKFSATCKVLQEMLQVGVVSKLCLVIQVDSCSKTKEKAKEILRLHSRVWRDSSCLPPHLLSSYPS
;
A
#
# COMPACT_ATOMS: atom_id res chain seq x y z
N MET A 1 20.88 39.40 28.51
CA MET A 1 21.03 37.96 28.75
C MET A 1 22.33 37.60 28.06
N GLU A 2 23.35 37.21 28.81
CA GLU A 2 24.60 36.73 28.22
C GLU A 2 24.29 35.43 27.47
N ASP A 3 24.61 35.38 26.18
CA ASP A 3 24.53 34.15 25.40
C ASP A 3 25.54 33.16 25.98
N VAL A 4 25.03 32.00 26.43
CA VAL A 4 25.89 30.94 26.96
C VAL A 4 26.71 30.37 25.80
N GLU A 5 28.02 30.59 25.85
CA GLU A 5 28.95 30.06 24.86
C GLU A 5 29.07 28.53 25.00
N VAL A 6 28.72 27.82 23.92
CA VAL A 6 28.80 26.36 23.87
C VAL A 6 30.27 25.96 23.68
N PRO A 7 30.86 25.13 24.56
CA PRO A 7 32.22 24.65 24.37
C PRO A 7 32.41 23.92 23.03
N ASP A 8 33.47 24.26 22.28
CA ASP A 8 33.74 23.73 20.94
C ASP A 8 33.76 22.20 20.86
N TYR A 9 34.26 21.54 21.91
CA TYR A 9 34.32 20.08 21.99
C TYR A 9 32.96 19.40 22.16
N PHE A 10 31.88 20.17 22.34
CA PHE A 10 30.50 19.68 22.26
C PHE A 10 29.88 19.84 20.87
N LEU A 11 30.51 20.59 19.97
CA LEU A 11 29.99 20.86 18.64
C LEU A 11 30.40 19.75 17.66
N CYS A 12 29.45 19.34 16.82
CA CYS A 12 29.72 18.39 15.75
C CYS A 12 30.61 19.05 14.69
N PRO A 13 31.75 18.44 14.29
CA PRO A 13 32.64 19.03 13.30
C PRO A 13 32.04 19.19 11.88
N ILE A 14 30.89 18.58 11.61
CA ILE A 14 30.19 18.68 10.32
C ILE A 14 29.17 19.82 10.34
N SER A 15 28.31 19.87 11.37
CA SER A 15 27.20 20.82 11.42
C SER A 15 27.51 22.08 12.22
N MET A 16 28.59 22.08 13.00
CA MET A 16 28.92 23.11 13.99
C MET A 16 27.81 23.34 15.03
N GLN A 17 26.97 22.34 15.25
CA GLN A 17 25.88 22.36 16.23
C GLN A 17 26.17 21.40 17.38
N LEU A 18 25.56 21.65 18.53
CA LEU A 18 25.66 20.81 19.73
C LEU A 18 25.32 19.34 19.40
N MET A 19 26.24 18.42 19.72
CA MET A 19 26.05 16.99 19.48
C MET A 19 24.93 16.42 20.35
N ARG A 20 23.91 15.84 19.71
CA ARG A 20 22.79 15.19 20.40
C ARG A 20 23.06 13.72 20.68
N ASP A 21 23.69 13.05 19.71
CA ASP A 21 24.10 11.65 19.81
C ASP A 21 25.56 11.49 19.40
N PRO A 22 26.53 11.81 20.29
CA PRO A 22 27.94 11.77 19.95
C PRO A 22 28.42 10.34 19.70
N VAL A 23 29.05 10.14 18.55
CA VAL A 23 29.63 8.87 18.09
C VAL A 23 31.03 9.09 17.51
N THR A 24 31.93 8.15 17.77
CA THR A 24 33.33 8.21 17.40
C THR A 24 33.62 7.26 16.25
N THR A 25 34.29 7.77 15.21
CA THR A 25 34.77 6.99 14.07
C THR A 25 36.06 6.24 14.42
N SER A 26 36.51 5.30 13.57
CA SER A 26 37.78 4.59 13.75
C SER A 26 39.01 5.51 13.81
N THR A 27 38.90 6.73 13.27
CA THR A 27 39.93 7.78 13.32
C THR A 27 39.97 8.55 14.66
N GLY A 28 39.10 8.20 15.61
CA GLY A 28 39.03 8.83 16.94
C GLY A 28 38.28 10.16 16.99
N ILE A 29 37.76 10.67 15.87
CA ILE A 29 36.98 11.91 15.84
C ILE A 29 35.52 11.62 16.20
N THR A 30 34.94 12.47 17.03
CA THR A 30 33.54 12.37 17.47
C THR A 30 32.66 13.33 16.68
N TYR A 31 31.52 12.85 16.22
CA TYR A 31 30.51 13.59 15.47
C TYR A 31 29.14 13.37 16.09
N ASP A 32 28.17 14.21 15.73
CA ASP A 32 26.77 13.87 15.91
C ASP A 32 26.38 12.76 14.92
N ARG A 33 25.72 11.70 15.42
CA ARG A 33 25.37 10.49 14.64
C ARG A 33 24.67 10.81 13.33
N GLU A 34 23.65 11.67 13.34
CA GLU A 34 22.85 11.94 12.15
C GLU A 34 23.72 12.52 11.02
N ASN A 35 24.64 13.42 11.38
CA ASN A 35 25.50 14.10 10.43
C ASN A 35 26.56 13.18 9.82
N ILE A 36 27.21 12.34 10.64
CA ILE A 36 28.20 11.37 10.13
C ILE A 36 27.54 10.23 9.36
N GLU A 37 26.36 9.75 9.77
CA GLU A 37 25.60 8.74 9.02
C GLU A 37 25.16 9.29 7.65
N LYS A 38 24.74 10.56 7.58
CA LYS A 38 24.43 11.22 6.31
C LYS A 38 25.65 11.30 5.39
N TRP A 39 26.82 11.64 5.94
CA TRP A 39 28.08 11.68 5.18
C TRP A 39 28.46 10.31 4.61
N LEU A 40 28.39 9.25 5.41
CA LEU A 40 28.81 7.91 4.99
C LEU A 40 27.79 7.23 4.08
N PHE A 41 26.51 7.22 4.47
CA PHE A 41 25.51 6.39 3.80
C PHE A 41 24.73 7.14 2.72
N LYS A 42 24.44 8.44 2.93
CA LYS A 42 23.66 9.22 1.96
C LYS A 42 24.53 9.84 0.89
N CYS A 43 25.70 10.38 1.27
CA CYS A 43 26.67 10.94 0.34
C CYS A 43 27.66 9.90 -0.20
N LYS A 44 27.63 8.65 0.30
CA LYS A 44 28.48 7.52 -0.13
C LYS A 44 29.99 7.79 -0.01
N ASN A 45 30.40 8.55 1.01
CA ASN A 45 31.81 8.80 1.28
C ASN A 45 32.41 7.68 2.15
N THR A 46 33.69 7.36 1.94
CA THR A 46 34.44 6.34 2.71
C THR A 46 35.50 6.94 3.62
N THR A 47 35.61 8.27 3.68
CA THR A 47 36.64 8.99 4.42
C THR A 47 36.08 9.76 5.61
N CYS A 48 36.93 9.97 6.61
CA CYS A 48 36.67 10.84 7.75
C CYS A 48 36.55 12.30 7.29
N PRO A 49 35.46 13.03 7.62
CA PRO A 49 35.26 14.42 7.21
C PRO A 49 36.41 15.37 7.57
N ILE A 50 37.01 15.17 8.75
CA ILE A 50 38.08 16.02 9.28
C ILE A 50 39.46 15.51 8.85
N THR A 51 39.81 14.27 9.19
CA THR A 51 41.19 13.76 8.96
C THR A 51 41.45 13.40 7.49
N LYS A 52 40.40 13.31 6.67
CA LYS A 52 40.43 12.86 5.26
C LYS A 52 41.00 11.45 5.06
N GLN A 53 41.27 10.72 6.14
CA GLN A 53 41.71 9.33 6.11
C GLN A 53 40.55 8.39 5.78
N GLU A 54 40.85 7.27 5.12
CA GLU A 54 39.88 6.19 4.94
C GLU A 54 39.48 5.58 6.28
N LEU A 55 38.18 5.30 6.42
CA LEU A 55 37.64 4.64 7.60
C LEU A 55 37.83 3.12 7.45
N LEU A 56 38.54 2.52 8.41
CA LEU A 56 38.77 1.07 8.45
C LEU A 56 37.45 0.30 8.55
N THR A 57 36.47 0.84 9.26
CA THR A 57 35.11 0.32 9.37
C THR A 57 34.11 1.48 9.37
N MET A 58 32.90 1.24 8.84
CA MET A 58 31.78 2.19 8.94
C MET A 58 31.05 2.11 10.29
N ASP A 59 31.58 1.33 11.24
CA ASP A 59 31.02 1.17 12.57
C ASP A 59 31.31 2.42 13.42
N LEU A 60 30.24 2.96 14.00
CA LEU A 60 30.29 4.17 14.82
C LEU A 60 30.19 3.79 16.29
N THR A 61 31.24 4.08 17.06
CA THR A 61 31.28 3.77 18.49
C THR A 61 30.55 4.86 19.29
N PRO A 62 29.48 4.58 20.04
CA PRO A 62 28.82 5.60 20.85
C PRO A 62 29.75 6.19 21.92
N ASN A 63 29.86 7.52 21.99
CA ASN A 63 30.64 8.20 23.02
C ASN A 63 29.73 8.57 24.21
N HIS A 64 29.46 7.60 25.08
CA HIS A 64 28.59 7.78 26.23
C HIS A 64 29.14 8.79 27.25
N THR A 65 30.46 8.88 27.39
CA THR A 65 31.11 9.84 28.29
C THR A 65 30.84 11.27 27.83
N LEU A 66 31.13 11.59 26.57
CA LEU A 66 30.88 12.93 26.03
C LEU A 66 29.40 13.28 26.09
N ARG A 67 28.52 12.33 25.81
CA ARG A 67 27.06 12.53 25.94
C ARG A 67 26.66 12.93 27.34
N ARG A 68 27.14 12.23 28.37
CA ARG A 68 26.83 12.56 29.77
C ARG A 68 27.33 13.95 30.12
N VAL A 69 28.53 14.32 29.67
CA VAL A 69 29.10 15.65 29.91
C VAL A 69 28.27 16.75 29.23
N ILE A 70 27.88 16.56 27.97
CA ILE A 70 26.99 17.49 27.23
C ILE A 70 25.64 17.63 27.96
N GLN A 71 25.03 16.52 28.38
CA GLN A 71 23.76 16.55 29.09
C GLN A 71 23.86 17.28 30.44
N SER A 72 24.92 17.04 31.22
CA SER A 72 25.18 17.77 32.46
C SER A 72 25.35 19.27 32.21
N TRP A 73 26.08 19.64 31.14
CA TRP A 73 26.24 21.04 30.74
C TRP A 73 24.89 21.68 30.36
N CYS A 74 24.02 20.98 29.64
CA CYS A 74 22.68 21.49 29.32
C CYS A 74 21.84 21.73 30.59
N ILE A 75 21.92 20.84 31.57
CA ILE A 75 21.20 20.98 32.84
C ILE A 75 21.69 22.22 33.60
N MET A 76 23.01 22.40 33.70
CA MET A 76 23.61 23.57 34.37
C MET A 76 23.24 24.90 33.71
N ASN A 77 23.00 24.89 32.40
CA ASN A 77 22.66 26.10 31.63
C ASN A 77 21.15 26.21 31.31
N SER A 78 20.30 25.42 31.96
CA SER A 78 18.85 25.43 31.74
C SER A 78 18.20 26.79 32.03
N SER A 79 18.70 27.54 33.00
CA SER A 79 18.25 28.91 33.33
C SER A 79 18.54 29.92 32.22
N HIS A 80 19.46 29.61 31.31
CA HIS A 80 19.84 30.44 30.17
C HIS A 80 19.16 29.99 28.86
N GLY A 81 18.14 29.14 28.94
CA GLY A 81 17.38 28.67 27.77
C GLY A 81 17.99 27.46 27.06
N VAL A 82 19.03 26.83 27.62
CA VAL A 82 19.60 25.60 27.05
C VAL A 82 18.72 24.39 27.41
N GLU A 83 18.06 23.81 26.42
CA GLU A 83 17.25 22.62 26.62
C GLU A 83 18.12 21.36 26.83
N ARG A 84 17.70 20.50 27.77
CA ARG A 84 18.36 19.22 28.00
C ARG A 84 18.15 18.28 26.80
N ILE A 85 19.26 17.79 26.24
CA ILE A 85 19.21 16.75 25.22
C ILE A 85 18.76 15.42 25.84
N PRO A 86 17.66 14.81 25.36
CA PRO A 86 17.21 13.51 25.86
C PRO A 86 18.21 12.41 25.51
N THR A 87 18.33 11.40 26.37
CA THR A 87 19.16 10.23 26.08
C THR A 87 18.55 9.45 24.90
N PRO A 88 19.29 9.21 23.81
CA PRO A 88 18.83 8.35 22.73
C PRO A 88 18.42 6.99 23.29
N LYS A 89 17.25 6.47 22.88
CA LYS A 89 16.81 5.13 23.28
C LYS A 89 17.90 4.12 22.91
N SER A 90 18.26 3.23 23.83
CA SER A 90 19.27 2.20 23.58
C SER A 90 18.91 1.39 22.33
N GLN A 91 19.85 1.33 21.37
CA GLN A 91 19.66 0.55 20.15
C GLN A 91 19.57 -0.93 20.48
N VAL A 92 18.72 -1.66 19.75
CA VAL A 92 18.63 -3.11 19.91
C VAL A 92 19.91 -3.77 19.37
N THR A 93 20.43 -4.77 20.07
CA THR A 93 21.60 -5.53 19.62
C THR A 93 21.19 -6.69 18.72
N LYS A 94 22.04 -7.01 17.73
CA LYS A 94 21.85 -8.20 16.86
C LYS A 94 21.73 -9.50 17.66
N SER A 95 22.51 -9.64 18.74
CA SER A 95 22.45 -10.82 19.61
C SER A 95 21.10 -10.99 20.30
N TYR A 96 20.46 -9.89 20.73
CA TYR A 96 19.14 -9.93 21.33
C TYR A 96 18.06 -10.30 20.31
N VAL A 97 18.13 -9.76 19.09
CA VAL A 97 17.20 -10.11 18.01
C VAL A 97 17.30 -11.61 17.67
N LEU A 98 18.51 -12.14 17.50
CA LEU A 98 18.72 -13.57 17.23
C LEU A 98 18.21 -14.46 18.37
N LYS A 99 18.33 -14.01 19.63
CA LYS A 99 17.75 -14.71 20.78
C LYS A 99 16.22 -14.74 20.70
N LEU A 100 15.58 -13.61 20.40
CA LEU A 100 14.12 -13.55 20.23
C LEU A 100 13.63 -14.46 19.11
N LEU A 101 14.33 -14.52 17.97
CA LEU A 101 13.97 -15.43 16.86
C LEU A 101 14.03 -16.89 17.29
N LYS A 102 15.11 -17.28 18.00
CA LYS A 102 15.24 -18.65 18.53
C LYS A 102 14.13 -19.01 19.51
N GLU A 103 13.79 -18.11 20.42
CA GLU A 103 12.67 -18.30 21.37
C GLU A 103 11.33 -18.42 20.62
N ALA A 104 11.11 -17.61 19.59
CA ALA A 104 9.89 -17.63 18.80
C ALA A 104 9.67 -18.95 18.03
N MET A 105 10.74 -19.70 17.73
CA MET A 105 10.68 -20.98 17.03
C MET A 105 10.39 -22.17 17.96
N GLN A 106 10.45 -22.00 19.28
CA GLN A 106 10.33 -23.10 20.24
C GLN A 106 8.87 -23.50 20.53
N SER A 107 7.96 -22.53 20.56
CA SER A 107 6.53 -22.78 20.78
C SER A 107 5.68 -21.63 20.25
N GLN A 108 4.40 -21.92 19.98
CA GLN A 108 3.46 -20.93 19.42
C GLN A 108 3.12 -19.80 20.40
N GLU A 109 3.08 -20.09 21.71
CA GLU A 109 2.87 -19.07 22.73
C GLU A 109 4.07 -18.10 22.83
N MET A 110 5.29 -18.64 22.79
CA MET A 110 6.51 -17.82 22.74
C MET A 110 6.61 -17.04 21.44
N GLN A 111 6.15 -17.60 20.31
CA GLN A 111 6.13 -16.92 19.02
C GLN A 111 5.37 -15.60 19.09
N LEU A 112 4.12 -15.62 19.56
CA LEU A 112 3.30 -14.42 19.66
C LEU A 112 3.89 -13.40 20.65
N SER A 113 4.44 -13.86 21.78
CA SER A 113 5.13 -13.00 22.74
C SER A 113 6.37 -12.32 22.14
N CYS A 114 7.17 -13.06 21.38
CA CYS A 114 8.35 -12.53 20.69
C CYS A 114 7.98 -11.56 19.56
N LEU A 115 6.93 -11.85 18.79
CA LEU A 115 6.43 -10.93 17.76
C LEU A 115 6.01 -9.60 18.38
N ARG A 116 5.27 -9.59 19.49
CA ARG A 116 4.91 -8.34 20.20
C ARG A 116 6.13 -7.54 20.65
N LYS A 117 7.19 -8.21 21.12
CA LYS A 117 8.47 -7.56 21.44
C LYS A 117 9.13 -6.97 20.18
N LEU A 118 9.17 -7.73 19.09
CA LEU A 118 9.70 -7.27 17.80
C LEU A 118 8.93 -6.04 17.28
N LYS A 119 7.60 -6.04 17.39
CA LYS A 119 6.76 -4.89 17.06
C LYS A 119 7.14 -3.65 17.85
N SER A 120 7.29 -3.78 19.18
CA SER A 120 7.76 -2.67 20.02
C SER A 120 9.13 -2.15 19.58
N ILE A 121 10.03 -3.02 19.10
CA ILE A 121 11.37 -2.63 18.63
C ILE A 121 11.28 -1.88 17.30
N VAL A 122 10.45 -2.35 16.36
CA VAL A 122 10.22 -1.71 15.04
C VAL A 122 9.68 -0.29 15.17
N HIS A 123 8.73 -0.07 16.09
CA HIS A 123 8.15 1.25 16.31
C HIS A 123 9.04 2.19 17.16
N ALA A 124 10.12 1.67 17.77
CA ALA A 124 10.93 2.47 18.68
C ALA A 124 11.93 3.41 17.96
N SER A 125 12.56 2.99 16.86
CA SER A 125 13.51 3.81 16.09
C SER A 125 13.79 3.26 14.69
N GLU A 126 14.22 4.13 13.77
CA GLU A 126 14.61 3.72 12.42
C GLU A 126 15.92 2.89 12.41
N SER A 127 16.85 3.18 13.32
CA SER A 127 18.06 2.37 13.50
C SER A 127 17.73 0.93 13.91
N ASN A 128 16.70 0.72 14.73
CA ASN A 128 16.24 -0.62 15.09
C ASN A 128 15.67 -1.36 13.88
N LYS A 129 14.93 -0.69 12.99
CA LYS A 129 14.43 -1.31 11.76
C LYS A 129 15.56 -1.80 10.87
N LYS A 130 16.58 -0.95 10.64
CA LYS A 130 17.79 -1.33 9.90
C LYS A 130 18.49 -2.55 10.51
N CYS A 131 18.60 -2.57 11.85
CA CYS A 131 19.14 -3.73 12.56
C CYS A 131 18.32 -5.00 12.27
N LEU A 132 17.00 -4.95 12.44
CA LEU A 132 16.10 -6.08 12.20
C LEU A 132 16.15 -6.59 10.75
N GLN A 133 16.19 -5.69 9.76
CA GLN A 133 16.35 -6.05 8.35
C GLN A 133 17.63 -6.84 8.08
N SER A 134 18.72 -6.59 8.83
CA SER A 134 19.99 -7.31 8.71
C SER A 134 20.05 -8.66 9.46
N CYS A 135 18.97 -9.06 10.15
CA CYS A 135 18.96 -10.17 11.12
C CYS A 135 18.04 -11.34 10.75
N GLU A 136 17.79 -11.65 9.46
CA GLU A 136 16.87 -12.72 9.00
C GLU A 136 15.42 -12.60 9.49
N VAL A 137 15.09 -11.50 10.16
CA VAL A 137 13.75 -11.24 10.72
C VAL A 137 12.71 -11.19 9.61
N VAL A 138 13.07 -10.61 8.46
CA VAL A 138 12.16 -10.48 7.32
C VAL A 138 11.76 -11.86 6.76
N ASP A 139 12.73 -12.76 6.58
CA ASP A 139 12.49 -14.14 6.13
C ASP A 139 11.66 -14.92 7.14
N PHE A 140 11.96 -14.76 8.43
CA PHE A 140 11.17 -15.35 9.51
C PHE A 140 9.71 -14.89 9.47
N LEU A 141 9.45 -13.58 9.37
CA LEU A 141 8.09 -13.03 9.29
C LEU A 141 7.35 -13.51 8.04
N ALA A 142 8.01 -13.49 6.88
CA ALA A 142 7.45 -14.00 5.63
C ALA A 142 7.06 -15.48 5.76
N SER A 143 7.88 -16.29 6.44
CA SER A 143 7.57 -17.70 6.69
C SER A 143 6.32 -17.91 7.56
N ILE A 144 6.03 -16.99 8.50
CA ILE A 144 4.82 -17.05 9.33
C ILE A 144 3.59 -16.70 8.49
N ILE A 145 3.69 -15.64 7.69
CA ILE A 145 2.63 -15.18 6.78
C ILE A 145 2.26 -16.30 5.81
N MET A 146 3.25 -16.96 5.20
CA MET A 146 3.03 -18.04 4.22
C MET A 146 2.45 -19.33 4.83
N LYS A 147 2.66 -19.59 6.12
CA LYS A 147 2.09 -20.77 6.79
C LYS A 147 0.58 -20.69 6.98
N GLN A 148 0.00 -19.49 6.98
CA GLN A 148 -1.44 -19.29 7.18
C GLN A 148 -2.26 -19.91 6.03
N GLU A 149 -1.75 -19.87 4.80
CA GLU A 149 -2.45 -20.43 3.64
C GLU A 149 -2.55 -21.95 3.69
N VAL A 150 -1.48 -22.64 4.11
CA VAL A 150 -1.43 -24.11 4.17
C VAL A 150 -2.42 -24.69 5.18
N ALA A 151 -2.63 -24.01 6.32
CA ALA A 151 -3.60 -24.42 7.33
C ALA A 151 -5.05 -24.33 6.81
N PHE A 152 -5.33 -23.38 5.91
CA PHE A 152 -6.67 -23.16 5.39
C PHE A 152 -7.04 -24.08 4.22
N ILE A 153 -6.07 -24.47 3.37
CA ILE A 153 -6.33 -25.46 2.30
C ILE A 153 -6.80 -26.79 2.91
N GLN A 154 -6.19 -27.21 4.03
CA GLN A 154 -6.60 -28.40 4.77
C GLN A 154 -8.01 -28.28 5.40
N ASP A 155 -8.40 -27.09 5.86
CA ASP A 155 -9.73 -26.84 6.45
C ASP A 155 -10.83 -26.74 5.37
N SER A 156 -10.50 -26.27 4.16
CA SER A 156 -11.45 -26.15 3.05
C SER A 156 -11.89 -27.52 2.49
N GLU A 157 -10.99 -28.51 2.43
CA GLU A 157 -11.34 -29.90 2.10
C GLU A 157 -12.20 -30.54 3.21
N PHE A 158 -11.94 -30.22 4.47
CA PHE A 158 -12.71 -30.73 5.62
C PHE A 158 -14.13 -30.14 5.67
N ARG A 159 -14.28 -28.84 5.34
CA ARG A 159 -15.58 -28.15 5.28
C ARG A 159 -16.48 -28.61 4.13
N ILE A 160 -15.94 -29.18 3.05
CA ILE A 160 -16.74 -29.76 1.97
C ILE A 160 -17.32 -31.13 2.39
N SER A 161 -16.61 -31.88 3.26
CA SER A 161 -17.06 -33.17 3.78
C SER A 161 -18.08 -33.05 4.93
N GLY A 162 -17.95 -32.04 5.80
CA GLY A 162 -18.77 -31.92 7.02
C GLY A 162 -20.14 -31.23 6.86
N ARG A 163 -20.47 -30.70 5.68
CA ARG A 163 -21.67 -29.87 5.50
C ARG A 163 -22.97 -30.65 5.31
N ASP A 164 -22.90 -31.95 5.00
CA ASP A 164 -24.08 -32.80 4.78
C ASP A 164 -24.67 -33.43 6.06
N THR A 165 -24.05 -33.26 7.24
CA THR A 165 -24.47 -34.01 8.44
C THR A 165 -24.94 -33.19 9.65
N LEU A 166 -24.89 -31.85 9.64
CA LEU A 166 -25.11 -31.07 10.88
C LEU A 166 -26.15 -29.94 10.80
N LEU A 167 -27.05 -29.93 9.81
CA LEU A 167 -28.22 -29.03 9.78
C LEU A 167 -29.50 -29.64 10.37
N GLN A 168 -29.41 -30.36 11.49
CA GLN A 168 -30.57 -30.54 12.36
C GLN A 168 -30.17 -30.44 13.83
N LYS A 169 -30.84 -29.52 14.52
CA LYS A 169 -30.77 -29.19 15.97
C LYS A 169 -29.55 -28.29 16.25
N VAL A 170 -29.72 -27.02 16.62
CA VAL A 170 -30.40 -26.56 17.84
C VAL A 170 -30.83 -25.08 17.67
N VAL A 171 -32.05 -24.76 18.12
CA VAL A 171 -32.64 -23.41 18.24
C VAL A 171 -32.18 -22.77 19.58
N PRO A 172 -31.97 -21.44 19.66
CA PRO A 172 -31.35 -20.79 20.82
C PRO A 172 -32.37 -20.38 21.90
N SER A 173 -32.00 -20.52 23.17
CA SER A 173 -32.67 -19.81 24.28
C SER A 173 -31.69 -19.49 25.42
N ASP A 174 -31.79 -18.23 25.85
CA ASP A 174 -31.58 -17.66 27.18
C ASP A 174 -30.19 -17.17 27.67
N ILE A 175 -30.03 -15.83 27.55
CA ILE A 175 -29.77 -14.80 28.59
C ILE A 175 -28.69 -15.07 29.67
N VAL A 176 -27.71 -14.15 29.81
CA VAL A 176 -27.37 -13.32 31.00
C VAL A 176 -25.96 -12.71 30.83
N SER A 177 -25.83 -11.39 31.01
CA SER A 177 -24.59 -10.69 31.44
C SER A 177 -24.67 -10.51 32.97
N PRO A 178 -23.57 -10.55 33.78
CA PRO A 178 -22.66 -9.39 33.88
C PRO A 178 -21.21 -9.65 34.40
N LYS A 179 -20.34 -8.67 34.10
CA LYS A 179 -19.25 -8.02 34.88
C LYS A 179 -18.27 -8.79 35.81
N ASP A 180 -17.05 -8.24 35.74
CA ASP A 180 -15.93 -8.20 36.70
C ASP A 180 -14.86 -9.31 36.68
N SER A 181 -13.66 -8.79 36.83
CA SER A 181 -12.33 -9.38 36.79
C SER A 181 -12.12 -10.54 37.75
N GLU A 182 -11.63 -11.67 37.26
CA GLU A 182 -10.63 -12.48 37.96
C GLU A 182 -10.03 -13.55 37.04
N SER A 183 -8.82 -13.97 37.41
CA SER A 183 -7.97 -14.93 36.72
C SER A 183 -8.66 -16.28 36.44
N TYR A 184 -8.72 -16.68 35.17
CA TYR A 184 -9.02 -18.06 34.82
C TYR A 184 -7.75 -18.74 34.30
N LYS A 185 -7.15 -19.56 35.17
CA LYS A 185 -6.32 -20.70 34.76
C LYS A 185 -7.24 -21.63 33.96
N LEU A 186 -7.04 -21.71 32.65
CA LEU A 186 -7.75 -22.68 31.82
C LEU A 186 -7.11 -24.05 32.03
N SER A 187 -7.77 -24.91 32.79
CA SER A 187 -7.49 -26.35 32.82
C SER A 187 -7.86 -26.94 31.47
N CYS A 188 -6.90 -27.62 30.83
CA CYS A 188 -7.10 -28.29 29.54
C CYS A 188 -8.10 -29.44 29.66
N ASP A 189 -9.27 -29.29 29.06
CA ASP A 189 -10.05 -30.42 28.53
C ASP A 189 -9.76 -30.55 27.02
N ASN A 190 -9.36 -31.75 26.62
CA ASN A 190 -8.76 -32.08 25.32
C ASN A 190 -9.75 -32.14 24.13
N SER A 191 -10.75 -31.25 24.07
CA SER A 191 -11.73 -31.20 22.97
C SER A 191 -11.85 -29.85 22.25
N GLN A 192 -10.99 -28.88 22.56
CA GLN A 192 -10.98 -27.52 21.95
C GLN A 192 -9.67 -27.16 21.21
N THR A 193 -8.84 -28.15 20.91
CA THR A 193 -7.51 -27.98 20.31
C THR A 193 -7.46 -27.34 18.90
N PRO A 194 -8.44 -27.51 17.99
CA PRO A 194 -8.35 -26.90 16.65
C PRO A 194 -8.57 -25.38 16.65
N LEU A 195 -9.61 -24.91 17.34
CA LEU A 195 -10.02 -23.50 17.35
C LEU A 195 -9.01 -22.62 18.10
N VAL A 196 -8.42 -23.13 19.18
CA VAL A 196 -7.40 -22.41 19.93
C VAL A 196 -6.11 -22.29 19.12
N LEU A 197 -5.69 -23.36 18.42
CA LEU A 197 -4.53 -23.36 17.53
C LEU A 197 -4.73 -22.41 16.35
N GLU A 198 -5.92 -22.41 15.73
CA GLU A 198 -6.29 -21.50 14.66
C GLU A 198 -6.25 -20.03 15.14
N TYR A 199 -6.80 -19.74 16.32
CA TYR A 199 -6.77 -18.41 16.91
C TYR A 199 -5.35 -17.87 17.14
N PHE A 200 -4.46 -18.69 17.73
CA PHE A 200 -3.07 -18.28 17.95
C PHE A 200 -2.31 -18.09 16.64
N THR A 201 -2.56 -18.94 15.63
CA THR A 201 -1.91 -18.85 14.32
C THR A 201 -2.31 -17.55 13.62
N THR A 202 -3.61 -17.23 13.61
CA THR A 202 -4.16 -16.00 13.02
C THR A 202 -3.62 -14.74 13.71
N LYS A 203 -3.51 -14.72 15.04
CA LYS A 203 -2.93 -13.58 15.77
C LYS A 203 -1.43 -13.40 15.51
N ALA A 204 -0.68 -14.51 15.41
CA ALA A 204 0.74 -14.44 15.11
C ALA A 204 0.99 -13.95 13.68
N SER A 205 0.18 -14.38 12.73
CA SER A 205 0.31 -13.99 11.32
C SER A 205 -0.12 -12.52 11.08
N ASP A 206 -1.16 -12.04 11.77
CA ASP A 206 -1.53 -10.61 11.81
C ASP A 206 -0.37 -9.74 12.34
N GLU A 207 0.23 -10.15 13.47
CA GLU A 207 1.34 -9.41 14.08
C GLU A 207 2.58 -9.46 13.17
N ALA A 208 2.83 -10.60 12.51
CA ALA A 208 3.93 -10.73 11.57
C ALA A 208 3.76 -9.81 10.34
N LEU A 209 2.54 -9.70 9.81
CA LEU A 209 2.20 -8.82 8.70
C LEU A 209 2.41 -7.34 9.05
N ASP A 210 1.96 -6.93 10.23
CA ASP A 210 2.15 -5.58 10.77
C ASP A 210 3.65 -5.24 10.86
N ILE A 211 4.43 -6.13 11.49
CA ILE A 211 5.88 -5.93 11.64
C ILE A 211 6.56 -5.87 10.27
N LEU A 212 6.22 -6.79 9.36
CA LEU A 212 6.81 -6.82 8.01
C LEU A 212 6.51 -5.54 7.23
N PHE A 213 5.28 -5.05 7.29
CA PHE A 213 4.90 -3.79 6.66
C PHE A 213 5.71 -2.61 7.19
N HIS A 214 5.83 -2.47 8.52
CA HIS A 214 6.57 -1.36 9.14
C HIS A 214 8.09 -1.48 9.03
N LEU A 215 8.61 -2.69 8.84
CA LEU A 215 10.01 -2.91 8.47
C LEU A 215 10.30 -2.42 7.05
N ASN A 216 9.30 -2.31 6.18
CA ASN A 216 9.43 -1.83 4.80
C ASN A 216 10.57 -2.55 4.05
N PRO A 217 10.40 -3.86 3.74
CA PRO A 217 11.44 -4.67 3.08
C PRO A 217 11.88 -4.05 1.76
N SER A 218 13.17 -4.22 1.42
CA SER A 218 13.72 -3.72 0.16
C SER A 218 13.15 -4.48 -1.04
N ASP A 219 13.23 -3.85 -2.22
CA ASP A 219 12.82 -4.46 -3.48
C ASP A 219 13.54 -5.80 -3.73
N GLU A 220 14.83 -5.90 -3.39
CA GLU A 220 15.61 -7.13 -3.50
C GLU A 220 15.06 -8.25 -2.60
N THR A 221 14.67 -7.92 -1.37
CA THR A 221 14.11 -8.90 -0.44
C THR A 221 12.70 -9.33 -0.85
N LEU A 222 11.85 -8.38 -1.25
CA LEU A 222 10.53 -8.71 -1.78
C LEU A 222 10.62 -9.58 -3.03
N LYS A 223 11.57 -9.30 -3.92
CA LYS A 223 11.78 -10.08 -5.14
C LYS A 223 12.05 -11.56 -4.81
N LYS A 224 12.81 -11.86 -3.75
CA LYS A 224 13.05 -13.25 -3.30
C LYS A 224 11.76 -14.00 -2.95
N PHE A 225 10.80 -13.33 -2.32
CA PHE A 225 9.52 -13.95 -1.94
C PHE A 225 8.51 -14.04 -3.09
N VAL A 226 8.67 -13.19 -4.10
CA VAL A 226 7.80 -13.15 -5.27
C VAL A 226 8.29 -14.08 -6.38
N SER A 227 9.61 -14.30 -6.48
CA SER A 227 10.17 -15.25 -7.45
C SER A 227 9.59 -16.64 -7.23
N LYS A 228 9.23 -17.30 -8.35
CA LYS A 228 8.66 -18.64 -8.33
C LYS A 228 9.72 -19.66 -7.91
N ASP A 229 9.79 -19.98 -6.63
CA ASP A 229 10.34 -21.27 -6.22
C ASP A 229 9.24 -22.33 -6.42
N ASN A 230 9.50 -23.29 -7.30
CA ASN A 230 8.63 -24.44 -7.58
C ASN A 230 7.24 -24.18 -8.20
N GLY A 231 6.92 -22.93 -8.57
CA GLY A 231 5.71 -22.57 -9.33
C GLY A 231 4.56 -22.00 -8.50
N ASP A 232 4.66 -22.06 -7.17
CA ASP A 232 3.66 -21.55 -6.24
C ASP A 232 3.95 -20.09 -5.88
N GLU A 233 2.91 -19.24 -5.90
CA GLU A 233 2.99 -17.81 -5.55
C GLU A 233 2.64 -17.58 -4.07
N LEU A 234 3.12 -18.46 -3.18
CA LEU A 234 2.70 -18.57 -1.77
C LEU A 234 2.67 -17.23 -1.04
N PHE A 235 3.69 -16.39 -1.21
CA PHE A 235 3.72 -15.09 -0.54
C PHE A 235 2.60 -14.16 -1.03
N LEU A 236 2.37 -14.11 -2.35
CA LEU A 236 1.31 -13.29 -2.94
C LEU A 236 -0.08 -13.85 -2.61
N ASP A 237 -0.26 -15.17 -2.68
CA ASP A 237 -1.51 -15.85 -2.36
C ASP A 237 -1.86 -15.69 -0.86
N SER A 238 -0.87 -15.75 0.03
CA SER A 238 -1.04 -15.46 1.46
C SER A 238 -1.42 -14.00 1.71
N LEU A 239 -0.78 -13.03 1.03
CA LEU A 239 -1.21 -11.63 1.12
C LEU A 239 -2.63 -11.42 0.59
N LEU A 240 -3.02 -12.13 -0.46
CA LEU A 240 -4.38 -12.11 -1.00
C LEU A 240 -5.38 -12.67 0.02
N TYR A 241 -5.01 -13.72 0.75
CA TYR A 241 -5.83 -14.27 1.84
C TYR A 241 -6.09 -13.23 2.93
N PHE A 242 -5.08 -12.46 3.34
CA PHE A 242 -5.26 -11.41 4.36
C PHE A 242 -6.29 -10.35 3.98
N LEU A 243 -6.61 -10.15 2.69
CA LEU A 243 -7.68 -9.24 2.27
C LEU A 243 -9.08 -9.72 2.67
N LYS A 244 -9.22 -10.99 3.01
CA LYS A 244 -10.46 -11.66 3.44
C LYS A 244 -10.64 -11.69 4.96
N CYS A 245 -9.58 -11.41 5.71
CA CYS A 245 -9.61 -11.48 7.18
C CYS A 245 -10.48 -10.38 7.79
N GLU A 246 -10.95 -10.61 9.02
CA GLU A 246 -11.79 -9.64 9.75
C GLU A 246 -11.01 -8.38 10.19
N ASN A 247 -9.70 -8.50 10.37
CA ASN A 247 -8.85 -7.41 10.83
C ASN A 247 -8.59 -6.39 9.71
N TYR A 248 -9.29 -5.24 9.77
CA TYR A 248 -9.16 -4.18 8.76
C TYR A 248 -7.73 -3.65 8.59
N GLN A 249 -6.96 -3.56 9.68
CA GLN A 249 -5.58 -3.06 9.64
C GLN A 249 -4.66 -4.05 8.90
N SER A 250 -4.82 -5.35 9.15
CA SER A 250 -4.11 -6.40 8.41
C SER A 250 -4.43 -6.36 6.92
N ARG A 251 -5.70 -6.14 6.55
CA ARG A 251 -6.09 -6.03 5.14
C ARG A 251 -5.39 -4.86 4.44
N ASP A 252 -5.34 -3.70 5.11
CA ASP A 252 -4.66 -2.51 4.61
C ASP A 252 -3.15 -2.77 4.40
N TYR A 253 -2.48 -3.41 5.37
CA TYR A 253 -1.08 -3.77 5.24
C TYR A 253 -0.84 -4.80 4.15
N ALA A 254 -1.72 -5.79 4.03
CA ALA A 254 -1.65 -6.81 3.00
C ALA A 254 -1.74 -6.21 1.59
N ILE A 255 -2.72 -5.33 1.32
CA ILE A 255 -2.85 -4.72 -0.02
C ILE A 255 -1.69 -3.78 -0.35
N MET A 256 -1.14 -3.10 0.65
CA MET A 256 0.04 -2.25 0.47
C MET A 256 1.30 -3.08 0.17
N LEU A 257 1.51 -4.19 0.87
CA LEU A 257 2.59 -5.13 0.59
C LEU A 257 2.39 -5.85 -0.74
N LEU A 258 1.16 -6.24 -1.09
CA LEU A 258 0.84 -6.87 -2.37
C LEU A 258 1.18 -5.93 -3.52
N LYS A 259 0.82 -4.65 -3.40
CA LYS A 259 1.24 -3.60 -4.34
C LYS A 259 2.76 -3.47 -4.39
N SER A 260 3.47 -3.54 -3.26
CA SER A 260 4.94 -3.48 -3.24
C SER A 260 5.57 -4.67 -3.96
N ALA A 261 5.06 -5.88 -3.69
CA ALA A 261 5.48 -7.14 -4.26
C ALA A 261 5.28 -7.19 -5.79
N PHE A 262 4.14 -6.71 -6.31
CA PHE A 262 3.91 -6.68 -7.76
C PHE A 262 4.83 -5.69 -8.51
N ASN A 263 5.33 -4.60 -7.88
CA ASN A 263 6.28 -3.71 -8.57
C ASN A 263 7.63 -4.40 -8.87
N VAL A 264 7.96 -5.45 -8.11
CA VAL A 264 9.22 -6.20 -8.25
C VAL A 264 9.01 -7.57 -8.88
N ALA A 265 7.77 -7.92 -9.22
CA ALA A 265 7.40 -9.17 -9.84
C ALA A 265 7.94 -9.26 -11.27
N ASP A 266 8.24 -10.48 -11.71
CA ASP A 266 8.72 -10.70 -13.07
C ASP A 266 7.58 -10.47 -14.08
N PRO A 267 7.87 -10.01 -15.31
CA PRO A 267 6.84 -9.73 -16.32
C PRO A 267 5.86 -10.87 -16.56
N CYS A 268 6.30 -12.13 -16.44
CA CYS A 268 5.46 -13.32 -16.56
C CYS A 268 4.32 -13.36 -15.53
N GLN A 269 4.56 -12.92 -14.29
CA GLN A 269 3.56 -12.86 -13.23
C GLN A 269 2.56 -11.72 -13.49
N LEU A 270 3.06 -10.59 -14.01
CA LEU A 270 2.21 -9.47 -14.39
C LEU A 270 1.30 -9.80 -15.58
N ILE A 271 1.80 -10.50 -16.61
CA ILE A 271 1.01 -10.88 -17.80
C ILE A 271 -0.07 -11.91 -17.46
N GLY A 272 0.22 -12.78 -16.48
CA GLY A 272 -0.52 -14.00 -16.20
C GLY A 272 -1.30 -14.02 -14.89
N ALA A 273 -1.45 -12.89 -14.19
CA ALA A 273 -2.06 -12.82 -12.87
C ALA A 273 -3.38 -13.62 -12.77
N LYS A 274 -3.54 -14.37 -11.68
CA LYS A 274 -4.72 -15.21 -11.40
C LYS A 274 -5.99 -14.36 -11.31
N GLN A 275 -7.15 -14.92 -11.65
CA GLN A 275 -8.43 -14.17 -11.66
C GLN A 275 -8.85 -13.75 -10.24
N GLU A 276 -8.46 -14.56 -9.26
CA GLU A 276 -8.66 -14.38 -7.83
C GLU A 276 -8.09 -13.04 -7.35
N TYR A 277 -6.92 -12.61 -7.83
CA TYR A 277 -6.37 -11.30 -7.47
C TYR A 277 -7.34 -10.17 -7.80
N PHE A 278 -7.92 -10.16 -9.01
CA PHE A 278 -8.86 -9.13 -9.42
C PHE A 278 -10.13 -9.18 -8.57
N LYS A 279 -10.67 -10.38 -8.35
CA LYS A 279 -11.88 -10.58 -7.54
C LYS A 279 -11.71 -10.00 -6.14
N GLU A 280 -10.66 -10.39 -5.42
CA GLU A 280 -10.49 -9.98 -4.02
C GLU A 280 -10.09 -8.52 -3.89
N ILE A 281 -9.29 -7.96 -4.81
CA ILE A 281 -8.96 -6.53 -4.82
C ILE A 281 -10.23 -5.69 -5.03
N LEU A 282 -11.14 -6.11 -5.91
CA LEU A 282 -12.39 -5.40 -6.16
C LEU A 282 -13.37 -5.52 -4.99
N LEU A 283 -13.48 -6.70 -4.36
CA LEU A 283 -14.26 -6.88 -3.13
C LEU A 283 -13.69 -6.03 -1.99
N PHE A 284 -12.37 -5.93 -1.88
CA PHE A 284 -11.70 -5.05 -0.92
C PHE A 284 -12.03 -3.57 -1.18
N LEU A 285 -11.98 -3.11 -2.44
CA LEU A 285 -12.33 -1.75 -2.84
C LEU A 285 -13.80 -1.38 -2.58
N ASN A 286 -14.71 -2.34 -2.63
CA ASN A 286 -16.13 -2.11 -2.37
C ASN A 286 -16.44 -1.96 -0.86
N ASN A 287 -15.48 -2.25 0.02
CA ASN A 287 -15.68 -2.12 1.45
C ASN A 287 -15.51 -0.65 1.90
N LYS A 288 -16.54 -0.07 2.51
CA LYS A 288 -16.56 1.33 2.97
C LYS A 288 -15.60 1.65 4.13
N LEU A 289 -15.01 0.64 4.78
CA LEU A 289 -14.16 0.82 5.96
C LEU A 289 -12.65 0.87 5.66
N ILE A 290 -12.24 0.82 4.39
CA ILE A 290 -10.82 0.81 4.02
C ILE A 290 -10.18 2.20 4.11
N SER A 291 -8.87 2.27 4.41
CA SER A 291 -8.18 3.56 4.42
C SER A 291 -7.97 4.14 3.01
N GLN A 292 -7.73 5.45 2.95
CA GLN A 292 -7.38 6.15 1.70
C GLN A 292 -6.06 5.63 1.10
N GLN A 293 -5.09 5.25 1.94
CA GLN A 293 -3.84 4.67 1.47
C GLN A 293 -4.05 3.30 0.85
N ALA A 294 -4.87 2.44 1.48
CA ALA A 294 -5.21 1.12 0.96
C ALA A 294 -6.03 1.20 -0.34
N THR A 295 -7.00 2.12 -0.43
CA THR A 295 -7.74 2.40 -1.67
C THR A 295 -6.79 2.77 -2.81
N LYS A 296 -5.86 3.71 -2.54
CA LYS A 296 -4.88 4.16 -3.52
C LYS A 296 -3.89 3.05 -3.92
N ALA A 297 -3.49 2.19 -2.99
CA ALA A 297 -2.64 1.04 -3.27
C ALA A 297 -3.35 0.04 -4.19
N SER A 298 -4.61 -0.29 -3.87
CA SER A 298 -5.48 -1.17 -4.68
C SER A 298 -5.64 -0.66 -6.10
N LEU A 299 -5.98 0.62 -6.27
CA LEU A 299 -6.16 1.24 -7.58
C LEU A 299 -4.84 1.29 -8.37
N LYS A 300 -3.70 1.56 -7.72
CA LYS A 300 -2.39 1.52 -8.38
C LYS A 300 -2.04 0.12 -8.86
N LEU A 301 -2.33 -0.90 -8.04
CA LEU A 301 -2.10 -2.29 -8.41
C LEU A 301 -2.94 -2.68 -9.64
N LEU A 302 -4.22 -2.29 -9.69
CA LEU A 302 -5.04 -2.49 -10.90
C LEU A 302 -4.50 -1.75 -12.13
N VAL A 303 -3.97 -0.54 -11.98
CA VAL A 303 -3.33 0.21 -13.10
C VAL A 303 -2.12 -0.53 -13.68
N GLU A 304 -1.42 -1.32 -12.85
CA GLU A 304 -0.26 -2.11 -13.23
C GLU A 304 -0.64 -3.46 -13.87
N LEU A 305 -1.75 -4.07 -13.41
CA LEU A 305 -2.21 -5.36 -13.89
C LEU A 305 -3.10 -5.29 -15.14
N CYS A 306 -3.94 -4.25 -15.28
CA CYS A 306 -4.88 -4.10 -16.40
C CYS A 306 -4.32 -3.65 -17.77
N PRO A 307 -3.05 -3.24 -17.97
CA PRO A 307 -2.49 -3.08 -19.32
C PRO A 307 -2.46 -4.39 -20.12
N TRP A 308 -2.34 -5.54 -19.44
CA TRP A 308 -2.14 -6.84 -20.06
C TRP A 308 -3.45 -7.44 -20.58
N GLY A 309 -3.47 -7.93 -21.82
CA GLY A 309 -4.68 -8.44 -22.48
C GLY A 309 -5.45 -9.50 -21.70
N ARG A 310 -4.75 -10.53 -21.22
CA ARG A 310 -5.37 -11.63 -20.45
C ARG A 310 -5.98 -11.12 -19.14
N ASN A 311 -5.28 -10.22 -18.46
CA ASN A 311 -5.76 -9.63 -17.21
C ASN A 311 -6.98 -8.74 -17.40
N ARG A 312 -7.06 -8.00 -18.52
CA ARG A 312 -8.26 -7.19 -18.84
C ARG A 312 -9.51 -8.05 -18.84
N ILE A 313 -9.48 -9.17 -19.55
CA ILE A 313 -10.61 -10.10 -19.65
C ILE A 313 -10.98 -10.64 -18.26
N LYS A 314 -10.01 -11.18 -17.52
CA LYS A 314 -10.23 -11.68 -16.15
C LYS A 314 -10.84 -10.63 -15.22
N ALA A 315 -10.35 -9.38 -15.27
CA ALA A 315 -10.87 -8.28 -14.48
C ALA A 315 -12.31 -7.92 -14.85
N ILE A 316 -12.63 -7.91 -16.15
CA ILE A 316 -13.98 -7.61 -16.65
C ILE A 316 -14.96 -8.71 -16.21
N GLU A 317 -14.58 -9.98 -16.34
CA GLU A 317 -15.42 -11.13 -15.94
C GLU A 317 -15.80 -11.12 -14.46
N VAL A 318 -14.93 -10.60 -13.58
CA VAL A 318 -15.23 -10.45 -12.15
C VAL A 318 -15.97 -9.15 -11.81
N GLY A 319 -16.38 -8.36 -12.81
CA GLY A 319 -17.20 -7.16 -12.62
C GLY A 319 -16.42 -5.87 -12.37
N ALA A 320 -15.13 -5.78 -12.77
CA ALA A 320 -14.31 -4.59 -12.52
C ALA A 320 -14.95 -3.28 -12.98
N ILE A 321 -15.61 -3.27 -14.14
CA ILE A 321 -16.17 -2.05 -14.72
C ILE A 321 -17.30 -1.48 -13.84
N SER A 322 -18.23 -2.32 -13.38
CA SER A 322 -19.32 -1.89 -12.53
C SER A 322 -18.78 -1.34 -11.20
N THR A 323 -17.92 -2.10 -10.52
CA THR A 323 -17.30 -1.66 -9.25
C THR A 323 -16.55 -0.34 -9.40
N LEU A 324 -15.81 -0.15 -10.49
CA LEU A 324 -15.08 1.09 -10.74
C LEU A 324 -16.00 2.27 -11.07
N ILE A 325 -17.12 2.05 -11.76
CA ILE A 325 -18.12 3.09 -12.02
C ILE A 325 -18.78 3.54 -10.71
N GLU A 326 -19.20 2.59 -9.87
CA GLU A 326 -19.78 2.90 -8.55
C GLU A 326 -18.78 3.65 -7.66
N LEU A 327 -17.53 3.20 -7.61
CA LEU A 327 -16.48 3.92 -6.87
C LEU A 327 -16.24 5.34 -7.43
N LEU A 328 -16.37 5.54 -8.74
CA LEU A 328 -16.22 6.84 -9.38
C LEU A 328 -17.38 7.79 -9.09
N LEU A 329 -18.58 7.25 -8.85
CA LEU A 329 -19.76 8.00 -8.42
C LEU A 329 -19.57 8.57 -7.01
N ASP A 330 -19.07 7.74 -6.10
CA ASP A 330 -18.92 8.08 -4.68
C ASP A 330 -17.67 8.91 -4.36
N THR A 331 -16.59 8.75 -5.13
CA THR A 331 -15.31 9.41 -4.81
C THR A 331 -15.24 10.88 -5.26
N ILE A 332 -14.83 11.73 -4.33
CA ILE A 332 -14.43 13.13 -4.56
C ILE A 332 -12.91 13.31 -4.62
N GLU A 333 -12.14 12.28 -4.28
CA GLU A 333 -10.69 12.37 -4.21
C GLU A 333 -10.10 12.39 -5.64
N ARG A 334 -9.37 13.46 -5.94
CA ARG A 334 -8.84 13.71 -7.28
C ARG A 334 -7.99 12.54 -7.80
N ARG A 335 -7.10 12.01 -6.95
CA ARG A 335 -6.15 10.98 -7.37
C ARG A 335 -6.84 9.64 -7.64
N SER A 336 -7.81 9.25 -6.82
CA SER A 336 -8.64 8.07 -7.09
C SER A 336 -9.40 8.20 -8.41
N CYS A 337 -10.02 9.34 -8.70
CA CYS A 337 -10.69 9.56 -9.99
C CYS A 337 -9.74 9.33 -11.18
N GLU A 338 -8.51 9.85 -11.12
CA GLU A 338 -7.51 9.67 -12.18
C GLU A 338 -7.09 8.20 -12.36
N LEU A 339 -6.91 7.47 -11.26
CA LEU A 339 -6.55 6.05 -11.31
C LEU A 339 -7.70 5.21 -11.86
N ILE A 340 -8.92 5.41 -11.36
CA ILE A 340 -10.12 4.71 -11.83
C ILE A 340 -10.34 4.94 -13.34
N LEU A 341 -10.27 6.19 -13.81
CA LEU A 341 -10.39 6.49 -15.24
C LEU A 341 -9.24 5.90 -16.07
N THR A 342 -8.05 5.74 -15.49
CA THR A 342 -6.94 5.05 -16.16
C THR A 342 -7.24 3.55 -16.32
N ILE A 343 -7.78 2.90 -15.29
CA ILE A 343 -8.17 1.49 -15.34
C ILE A 343 -9.33 1.30 -16.33
N LEU A 344 -10.39 2.11 -16.24
CA LEU A 344 -11.52 2.05 -17.18
C LEU A 344 -11.07 2.25 -18.64
N HIS A 345 -10.13 3.17 -18.88
CA HIS A 345 -9.51 3.34 -20.20
C HIS A 345 -8.77 2.08 -20.67
N GLN A 346 -8.02 1.41 -19.79
CA GLN A 346 -7.36 0.15 -20.11
C GLN A 346 -8.38 -0.96 -20.40
N LEU A 347 -9.42 -1.12 -19.59
CA LEU A 347 -10.46 -2.15 -19.80
C LEU A 347 -11.26 -1.89 -21.09
N CYS A 348 -11.60 -0.63 -21.40
CA CYS A 348 -12.32 -0.25 -22.63
C CYS A 348 -11.49 -0.36 -23.92
N SER A 349 -10.24 -0.86 -23.85
CA SER A 349 -9.42 -1.14 -25.03
C SER A 349 -9.72 -2.52 -25.66
N CYS A 350 -10.57 -3.35 -25.05
CA CYS A 350 -11.15 -4.55 -25.66
C CYS A 350 -12.69 -4.42 -25.84
N ALA A 351 -13.31 -5.35 -26.57
CA ALA A 351 -14.73 -5.27 -26.93
C ALA A 351 -15.63 -5.54 -25.71
N GLU A 352 -15.27 -6.52 -24.90
CA GLU A 352 -15.94 -6.92 -23.66
C GLU A 352 -16.00 -5.76 -22.69
N GLY A 353 -14.88 -5.04 -22.53
CA GLY A 353 -14.83 -3.89 -21.63
C GLY A 353 -15.68 -2.71 -22.09
N ARG A 354 -15.81 -2.50 -23.42
CA ARG A 354 -16.76 -1.50 -23.93
C ARG A 354 -18.21 -1.93 -23.72
N ALA A 355 -18.51 -3.21 -23.97
CA ALA A 355 -19.85 -3.75 -23.79
C ALA A 355 -20.33 -3.61 -22.34
N GLU A 356 -19.50 -4.00 -21.37
CA GLU A 356 -19.83 -3.87 -19.94
C GLU A 356 -20.01 -2.42 -19.50
N LEU A 357 -19.18 -1.50 -19.99
CA LEU A 357 -19.34 -0.07 -19.65
C LEU A 357 -20.64 0.51 -20.20
N LEU A 358 -21.06 0.09 -21.41
CA LEU A 358 -22.32 0.50 -22.01
C LEU A 358 -23.54 -0.19 -21.38
N ASN A 359 -23.36 -1.38 -20.81
CA ASN A 359 -24.41 -2.09 -20.09
C ASN A 359 -24.69 -1.45 -18.71
N HIS A 360 -23.71 -0.77 -18.14
CA HIS A 360 -23.87 -0.05 -16.89
C HIS A 360 -24.63 1.27 -17.08
N GLY A 361 -25.79 1.45 -16.45
CA GLY A 361 -26.67 2.61 -16.67
C GLY A 361 -26.04 3.99 -16.37
N ALA A 362 -24.99 4.04 -15.56
CA ALA A 362 -24.23 5.27 -15.29
C ALA A 362 -22.94 5.43 -16.13
N GLY A 363 -22.58 4.47 -16.98
CA GLY A 363 -21.24 4.35 -17.59
C GLY A 363 -20.81 5.55 -18.42
N ILE A 364 -21.58 5.92 -19.45
CA ILE A 364 -21.26 7.09 -20.29
C ILE A 364 -21.36 8.39 -19.48
N ALA A 365 -22.42 8.51 -18.67
CA ALA A 365 -22.71 9.70 -17.88
C ALA A 365 -21.57 10.04 -16.91
N ILE A 366 -21.07 9.05 -16.14
CA ILE A 366 -20.02 9.30 -15.15
C ILE A 366 -18.68 9.65 -15.79
N VAL A 367 -18.32 8.98 -16.88
CA VAL A 367 -17.09 9.27 -17.63
C VAL A 367 -17.15 10.69 -18.18
N SER A 368 -18.27 11.07 -18.82
CA SER A 368 -18.52 12.43 -19.31
C SER A 368 -18.47 13.48 -18.19
N LYS A 369 -19.09 13.17 -17.03
CA LYS A 369 -19.15 14.05 -15.87
C LYS A 369 -17.76 14.42 -15.34
N LYS A 370 -16.80 13.49 -15.35
CA LYS A 370 -15.45 13.71 -14.80
C LYS A 370 -14.53 14.52 -15.74
N ILE A 371 -14.86 14.61 -17.04
CA ILE A 371 -14.14 15.44 -18.01
C ILE A 371 -14.28 16.93 -17.65
N LEU A 372 -13.15 17.65 -17.63
CA LEU A 372 -12.98 19.05 -17.21
C LEU A 372 -13.32 19.35 -15.74
N ARG A 373 -13.72 18.35 -14.93
CA ARG A 373 -14.11 18.55 -13.53
C ARG A 373 -13.09 18.08 -12.49
N VAL A 374 -12.19 17.17 -12.87
CA VAL A 374 -11.23 16.56 -11.93
C VAL A 374 -9.81 17.03 -12.21
N SER A 375 -9.29 16.71 -13.39
CA SER A 375 -7.93 17.03 -13.82
C SER A 375 -7.76 16.90 -15.33
N GLN A 376 -6.63 17.40 -15.84
CA GLN A 376 -6.24 17.21 -17.24
C GLN A 376 -6.02 15.73 -17.56
N VAL A 377 -5.42 14.96 -16.64
CA VAL A 377 -5.21 13.51 -16.79
C VAL A 377 -6.55 12.79 -16.84
N ALA A 378 -7.47 13.09 -15.92
CA ALA A 378 -8.82 12.53 -15.92
C ALA A 378 -9.59 12.88 -17.20
N SER A 379 -9.45 14.11 -17.70
CA SER A 379 -10.07 14.55 -18.95
C SER A 379 -9.53 13.81 -20.16
N ASP A 380 -8.19 13.63 -20.26
CA ASP A 380 -7.58 12.83 -21.32
C ASP A 380 -8.08 11.39 -21.31
N ARG A 381 -8.10 10.74 -20.13
CA ARG A 381 -8.61 9.36 -19.99
C ARG A 381 -10.09 9.26 -20.35
N GLY A 382 -10.92 10.18 -19.87
CA GLY A 382 -12.35 10.22 -20.17
C GLY A 382 -12.62 10.37 -21.68
N VAL A 383 -11.94 11.31 -22.35
CA VAL A 383 -12.07 11.51 -23.80
C VAL A 383 -11.59 10.27 -24.56
N ARG A 384 -10.54 9.58 -24.12
CA ARG A 384 -10.09 8.33 -24.76
C ARG A 384 -11.08 7.18 -24.61
N ILE A 385 -11.73 7.04 -23.46
CA ILE A 385 -12.81 6.05 -23.26
C ILE A 385 -13.94 6.33 -24.25
N LEU A 386 -14.42 7.58 -24.31
CA LEU A 386 -15.48 8.00 -25.24
C LEU A 386 -15.04 7.83 -26.70
N CYS A 387 -13.78 8.07 -27.03
CA CYS A 387 -13.22 7.82 -28.36
C CYS A 387 -13.26 6.33 -28.72
N SER A 388 -12.90 5.44 -27.80
CA SER A 388 -12.92 3.99 -28.02
C SER A 388 -14.36 3.51 -28.32
N ILE A 389 -15.32 3.96 -27.51
CA ILE A 389 -16.75 3.67 -27.71
C ILE A 389 -17.24 4.22 -29.05
N SER A 390 -16.93 5.49 -29.35
CA SER A 390 -17.39 6.15 -30.59
C SER A 390 -16.86 5.48 -31.85
N LYS A 391 -15.67 4.87 -31.79
CA LYS A 391 -15.07 4.19 -32.94
C LYS A 391 -15.57 2.78 -33.14
N PHE A 392 -15.76 2.04 -32.05
CA PHE A 392 -15.91 0.58 -32.12
C PHE A 392 -17.24 0.05 -31.59
N SER A 393 -18.09 0.92 -31.03
CA SER A 393 -19.36 0.55 -30.38
C SER A 393 -20.47 1.58 -30.61
N ALA A 394 -20.34 2.44 -31.63
CA ALA A 394 -21.30 3.50 -31.94
C ALA A 394 -22.56 2.96 -32.64
N THR A 395 -23.50 2.46 -31.84
CA THR A 395 -24.88 2.19 -32.31
C THR A 395 -25.74 3.44 -32.20
N CYS A 396 -26.87 3.50 -32.92
CA CYS A 396 -27.80 4.63 -32.79
C CYS A 396 -28.23 4.89 -31.34
N LYS A 397 -28.47 3.84 -30.55
CA LYS A 397 -28.82 3.96 -29.12
C LYS A 397 -27.70 4.62 -28.32
N VAL A 398 -26.46 4.17 -28.50
CA VAL A 398 -25.29 4.74 -27.81
C VAL A 398 -25.08 6.20 -28.19
N LEU A 399 -25.20 6.55 -29.47
CA LEU A 399 -25.04 7.94 -29.93
C LEU A 399 -26.12 8.87 -29.38
N GLN A 400 -27.35 8.38 -29.21
CA GLN A 400 -28.44 9.12 -28.57
C GLN A 400 -28.21 9.27 -27.07
N GLU A 401 -27.77 8.22 -26.38
CA GLU A 401 -27.42 8.31 -24.95
C GLU A 401 -26.29 9.31 -24.72
N MET A 402 -25.21 9.26 -25.52
CA MET A 402 -24.10 10.22 -25.45
C MET A 402 -24.59 11.66 -25.61
N LEU A 403 -25.54 11.91 -26.52
CA LEU A 403 -26.16 13.21 -26.70
C LEU A 403 -26.96 13.62 -25.46
N GLN A 404 -27.83 12.75 -24.94
CA GLN A 404 -28.68 13.00 -23.78
C GLN A 404 -27.89 13.29 -22.50
N VAL A 405 -26.81 12.56 -22.25
CA VAL A 405 -25.94 12.77 -21.08
C VAL A 405 -24.94 13.93 -21.26
N GLY A 406 -25.05 14.67 -22.37
CA GLY A 406 -24.27 15.89 -22.63
C GLY A 406 -22.82 15.66 -23.03
N VAL A 407 -22.46 14.49 -23.58
CA VAL A 407 -21.11 14.21 -24.08
C VAL A 407 -20.73 15.19 -25.20
N VAL A 408 -21.62 15.44 -26.16
CA VAL A 408 -21.34 16.32 -27.30
C VAL A 408 -20.96 17.72 -26.82
N SER A 409 -21.77 18.30 -25.93
CA SER A 409 -21.49 19.59 -25.30
C SER A 409 -20.15 19.58 -24.55
N LYS A 410 -19.85 18.50 -23.83
CA LYS A 410 -18.58 18.35 -23.12
C LYS A 410 -17.38 18.33 -24.07
N LEU A 411 -17.47 17.65 -25.20
CA LEU A 411 -16.40 17.58 -26.20
C LEU A 411 -16.16 18.93 -26.88
N CYS A 412 -17.21 19.69 -27.19
CA CYS A 412 -17.09 21.06 -27.67
C CYS A 412 -16.33 21.95 -26.67
N LEU A 413 -16.67 21.85 -25.38
CA LEU A 413 -15.97 22.59 -24.31
C LEU A 413 -14.50 22.19 -24.20
N VAL A 414 -14.16 20.90 -24.34
CA VAL A 414 -12.76 20.43 -24.30
C VAL A 414 -11.90 21.10 -25.38
N ILE A 415 -12.46 21.38 -26.55
CA ILE A 415 -11.76 22.05 -27.65
C ILE A 415 -11.48 23.52 -27.31
N GLN A 416 -12.45 24.19 -26.68
CA GLN A 416 -12.39 25.61 -26.33
C GLN A 416 -11.41 25.90 -25.18
N VAL A 417 -11.43 25.09 -24.12
CA VAL A 417 -10.62 25.33 -22.91
C VAL A 417 -9.16 24.91 -23.10
N ASP A 418 -8.26 25.43 -22.25
CA ASP A 418 -6.86 24.98 -22.21
C ASP A 418 -6.78 23.51 -21.76
N SER A 419 -6.54 22.63 -22.73
CA SER A 419 -6.38 21.19 -22.54
C SER A 419 -5.27 20.67 -23.46
N CYS A 420 -4.75 19.47 -23.16
CA CYS A 420 -3.67 18.88 -23.94
C CYS A 420 -4.05 18.75 -25.42
N SER A 421 -3.14 19.14 -26.33
CA SER A 421 -3.37 19.07 -27.78
C SER A 421 -3.87 17.68 -28.25
N LYS A 422 -3.29 16.59 -27.73
CA LYS A 422 -3.72 15.22 -28.04
C LYS A 422 -5.18 14.95 -27.64
N THR A 423 -5.62 15.52 -26.51
CA THR A 423 -7.00 15.39 -26.02
C THR A 423 -7.96 16.21 -26.88
N LYS A 424 -7.59 17.43 -27.29
CA LYS A 424 -8.37 18.25 -28.23
C LYS A 424 -8.56 17.55 -29.57
N GLU A 425 -7.50 16.98 -30.13
CA GLU A 425 -7.58 16.27 -31.41
C GLU A 425 -8.49 15.04 -31.34
N LYS A 426 -8.44 14.28 -30.24
CA LYS A 426 -9.37 13.16 -30.01
C LYS A 426 -10.82 13.64 -29.85
N ALA A 427 -11.05 14.76 -29.18
CA ALA A 427 -12.39 15.35 -29.08
C ALA A 427 -12.94 15.77 -30.46
N LYS A 428 -12.11 16.43 -31.29
CA LYS A 428 -12.46 16.78 -32.66
C LYS A 428 -12.76 15.54 -33.52
N GLU A 429 -11.96 14.50 -33.38
CA GLU A 429 -12.15 13.23 -34.09
C GLU A 429 -13.52 12.61 -33.78
N ILE A 430 -13.92 12.55 -32.50
CA ILE A 430 -15.22 12.02 -32.09
C ILE A 430 -16.36 12.84 -32.72
N LEU A 431 -16.31 14.18 -32.61
CA LEU A 431 -17.33 15.07 -33.15
C LEU A 431 -17.47 14.96 -34.67
N ARG A 432 -16.35 14.82 -35.40
CA ARG A 432 -16.38 14.60 -36.86
C ARG A 432 -17.01 13.27 -37.23
N LEU A 433 -16.64 12.20 -36.53
CA LEU A 433 -17.07 10.84 -36.82
C LEU A 433 -18.60 10.70 -36.84
N HIS A 434 -19.31 11.40 -35.94
CA HIS A 434 -20.76 11.31 -35.79
C HIS A 434 -21.50 12.63 -36.04
N SER A 435 -20.89 13.53 -36.83
CA SER A 435 -21.43 14.85 -37.15
C SER A 435 -22.87 14.82 -37.70
N ARG A 436 -23.19 13.83 -38.54
CA ARG A 436 -24.55 13.65 -39.12
C ARG A 436 -25.64 13.41 -38.06
N VAL A 437 -25.28 12.89 -36.90
CA VAL A 437 -26.23 12.57 -35.81
C VAL A 437 -26.34 13.71 -34.81
N TRP A 438 -25.23 14.42 -34.57
CA TRP A 438 -25.15 15.38 -33.45
C TRP A 438 -25.21 16.85 -33.85
N ARG A 439 -24.70 17.24 -35.03
CA ARG A 439 -24.50 18.66 -35.40
C ARG A 439 -25.81 19.45 -35.39
N ASP A 440 -26.88 18.86 -35.90
CA ASP A 440 -28.19 19.51 -36.03
C ASP A 440 -29.17 19.11 -34.92
N SER A 441 -28.65 18.53 -33.82
CA SER A 441 -29.49 18.09 -32.71
C SER A 441 -29.98 19.26 -31.86
N SER A 442 -31.26 19.25 -31.51
CA SER A 442 -31.87 20.20 -30.56
C SER A 442 -31.30 20.11 -29.14
N CYS A 443 -30.62 19.00 -28.80
CA CYS A 443 -29.97 18.83 -27.50
C CYS A 443 -28.62 19.54 -27.41
N LEU A 444 -28.06 20.04 -28.53
CA LEU A 444 -26.81 20.79 -28.56
C LEU A 444 -27.07 22.29 -28.39
N PRO A 445 -26.54 22.96 -27.34
CA PRO A 445 -26.72 24.39 -27.18
C PRO A 445 -26.18 25.18 -28.39
N PRO A 446 -26.93 26.17 -28.92
CA PRO A 446 -26.54 26.89 -30.14
C PRO A 446 -25.16 27.55 -30.08
N HIS A 447 -24.75 28.03 -28.91
CA HIS A 447 -23.44 28.67 -28.72
C HIS A 447 -22.25 27.69 -28.92
N LEU A 448 -22.47 26.37 -28.85
CA LEU A 448 -21.44 25.36 -29.07
C LEU A 448 -21.32 24.94 -30.54
N LEU A 449 -22.28 25.29 -31.40
CA LEU A 449 -22.23 24.99 -32.83
C LEU A 449 -21.02 25.64 -33.51
N SER A 450 -20.66 26.85 -33.08
CA SER A 450 -19.46 27.56 -33.56
C SER A 450 -18.15 26.82 -33.27
N SER A 451 -18.16 25.93 -32.28
CA SER A 451 -17.00 25.16 -31.84
C SER A 451 -17.00 23.73 -32.37
N TYR A 452 -18.04 23.36 -33.13
CA TYR A 452 -18.07 22.11 -33.84
C TYR A 452 -16.98 22.13 -34.91
N PRO A 453 -16.10 21.10 -34.98
CA PRO A 453 -15.09 21.06 -36.02
C PRO A 453 -15.75 21.07 -37.40
N SER A 454 -15.21 21.91 -38.29
CA SER A 454 -15.58 21.97 -39.71
C SER A 454 -15.52 20.60 -40.35
#